data_AF-A0A842VAI4-F1
#
_entry.id   AF-A0A842VAI4-F1
#
_cell.length_a   1.000
_cell.length_b   1.000
_cell.length_c   1.000
_cell.angle_alpha   90.00
_cell.angle_beta   90.00
_cell.angle_gamma   90.00
#
_symmetry.space_group_name_H-M   'P 1'
#
loop_
_entity.id
_entity.type
_entity.pdbx_description
1 polymer ?
#
loop_
_entity_poly.entity_id
_entity_poly.type
_entity_poly.pdbx_seq_one_letter_code
_entity_poly.pdbx_strand_id
1 'polypeptide(L)'
;MGKNDLTIVENDMTVIEYENIVIECPKCGKKKKLKIPVKIIDQSKQLTTVSIPGNLVCEHSFQAYVDKNYMIRGYHNVDFDFSHLEFYEGGRSTNESDQEAVPDFTSKPLFQKIIALLRESVDEKEILGSGVFTIEGHVLYSSLPHGALSNTMREFEVRSEKKLVNLKKMFLELENNQKIFSNYMEIEGTEFVLVLFFSKKVKLGMGNLILRELVKKINGIN
;
A
#
# COMPACT_ATOMS: atom_id res chain seq x y z
N MET A 1 -26.41 24.96 27.27
CA MET A 1 -25.39 26.02 27.10
C MET A 1 -24.04 25.46 27.54
N GLY A 2 -23.26 24.89 26.62
CA GLY A 2 -21.91 24.38 26.88
C GLY A 2 -20.93 25.13 25.98
N LYS A 3 -19.92 25.74 26.59
CA LYS A 3 -18.97 26.68 25.95
C LYS A 3 -18.05 25.94 24.97
N ASN A 4 -17.87 26.49 23.78
CA ASN A 4 -16.92 26.04 22.77
C ASN A 4 -15.52 26.60 23.09
N ASP A 5 -14.52 25.71 23.19
CA ASP A 5 -13.11 26.09 23.28
C ASP A 5 -12.55 26.32 21.86
N LEU A 6 -12.27 27.60 21.56
CA LEU A 6 -11.61 28.08 20.36
C LEU A 6 -10.10 28.11 20.59
N THR A 7 -9.34 27.34 19.82
CA THR A 7 -7.88 27.48 19.72
C THR A 7 -7.53 27.93 18.32
N ILE A 8 -7.02 29.16 18.21
CA ILE A 8 -6.56 29.79 16.96
C ILE A 8 -5.03 29.65 16.93
N VAL A 9 -4.49 29.11 15.84
CA VAL A 9 -3.05 29.12 15.55
C VAL A 9 -2.87 29.93 14.26
N GLU A 10 -2.24 31.09 14.36
CA GLU A 10 -2.11 32.05 13.26
C GLU A 10 -0.90 31.71 12.37
N ASN A 11 -1.16 31.34 11.11
CA ASN A 11 -0.42 31.82 9.94
C ASN A 11 -1.19 31.43 8.66
N ASP A 12 -1.47 32.44 7.82
CA ASP A 12 -2.28 32.41 6.58
C ASP A 12 -3.73 31.91 6.77
N MET A 13 -4.55 32.71 7.45
CA MET A 13 -5.86 32.31 7.96
C MET A 13 -6.97 32.30 6.89
N THR A 14 -7.06 31.22 6.11
CA THR A 14 -8.40 30.63 5.96
C THR A 14 -8.72 29.98 7.30
N VAL A 15 -9.63 30.56 8.08
CA VAL A 15 -10.11 29.91 9.31
C VAL A 15 -10.74 28.59 8.89
N ILE A 16 -10.06 27.48 9.18
CA ILE A 16 -10.61 26.15 9.01
C ILE A 16 -11.36 25.87 10.30
N GLU A 17 -12.69 25.99 10.24
CA GLU A 17 -13.55 25.62 11.35
C GLU A 17 -13.58 24.09 11.48
N TYR A 18 -13.46 23.59 12.70
CA TYR A 18 -13.49 22.17 13.01
C TYR A 18 -14.66 21.86 13.94
N GLU A 19 -15.36 20.78 13.66
CA GLU A 19 -16.38 20.24 14.55
C GLU A 19 -15.95 18.90 15.15
N ASN A 20 -16.44 18.65 16.36
CA ASN A 20 -16.13 17.41 17.06
C ASN A 20 -17.22 16.37 16.83
N ILE A 21 -16.86 15.27 16.19
CA ILE A 21 -17.78 14.17 15.90
C ILE A 21 -17.33 12.95 16.70
N VAL A 22 -18.28 12.32 17.41
CA VAL A 22 -18.03 11.06 18.11
C VAL A 22 -18.28 9.92 17.13
N ILE A 23 -17.22 9.21 16.78
CA ILE A 23 -17.28 8.04 15.91
C ILE A 23 -17.27 6.78 16.77
N GLU A 24 -18.18 5.87 16.48
CA GLU A 24 -18.26 4.54 17.08
C GLU A 24 -17.92 3.48 16.04
N CYS A 25 -17.02 2.56 16.35
CA CYS A 25 -16.71 1.45 15.46
C CYS A 25 -17.92 0.50 15.37
N PRO A 26 -18.47 0.22 14.17
CA PRO A 26 -19.61 -0.67 14.01
C PRO A 26 -19.28 -2.15 14.32
N LYS A 27 -17.99 -2.54 14.33
CA LYS A 27 -17.56 -3.92 14.60
C LYS A 27 -17.35 -4.21 16.09
N CYS A 28 -16.84 -3.25 16.87
CA CYS A 28 -16.46 -3.48 18.27
C CYS A 28 -16.99 -2.45 19.27
N GLY A 29 -17.71 -1.41 18.84
CA GLY A 29 -18.33 -0.40 19.71
C GLY A 29 -17.37 0.61 20.34
N LYS A 30 -16.05 0.54 20.06
CA LYS A 30 -15.07 1.53 20.55
C LYS A 30 -15.41 2.92 20.01
N LYS A 31 -15.33 3.94 20.88
CA LYS A 31 -15.68 5.33 20.56
C LYS A 31 -14.45 6.21 20.57
N LYS A 32 -14.37 7.16 19.63
CA LYS A 32 -13.36 8.22 19.64
C LYS A 32 -13.95 9.52 19.13
N LYS A 33 -13.56 10.63 19.77
CA LYS A 33 -13.92 11.98 19.35
C LYS A 33 -12.91 12.45 18.31
N LEU A 34 -13.35 12.75 17.10
CA LEU A 34 -12.52 13.24 16.00
C LEU A 34 -12.85 14.70 15.71
N LYS A 35 -11.83 15.51 15.40
CA LYS A 35 -11.99 16.87 14.89
C LYS A 35 -12.00 16.84 13.37
N ILE A 36 -13.11 17.20 12.76
CA ILE A 36 -13.29 17.16 11.29
C ILE A 36 -13.55 18.60 10.79
N PRO A 37 -12.82 19.06 9.75
CA PRO A 37 -13.08 20.35 9.12
C PRO A 37 -14.52 20.47 8.58
N VAL A 38 -15.23 21.53 8.95
CA VAL A 38 -16.61 21.83 8.49
C VAL A 38 -16.69 21.83 6.96
N LYS A 39 -15.68 22.43 6.31
CA LYS A 39 -15.58 22.52 4.84
C LYS A 39 -15.62 21.16 4.13
N ILE A 40 -15.20 20.07 4.77
CA ILE A 40 -15.25 18.72 4.16
C ILE A 40 -16.69 18.19 4.19
N ILE A 41 -17.42 18.46 5.28
CA ILE A 41 -18.78 17.96 5.47
C ILE A 41 -19.76 18.70 4.55
N ASP A 42 -19.57 20.00 4.35
CA ASP A 42 -20.47 20.83 3.54
C ASP A 42 -20.31 20.68 2.01
N GLN A 43 -19.29 19.96 1.54
CA GLN A 43 -19.08 19.72 0.11
C GLN A 43 -20.14 18.78 -0.50
N SER A 44 -20.77 17.92 0.30
CA SER A 44 -21.78 16.99 -0.19
C SER A 44 -23.19 17.57 -0.11
N LYS A 45 -24.06 17.20 -1.06
CA LYS A 45 -25.45 17.68 -1.07
C LYS A 45 -26.28 17.14 0.10
N GLN A 46 -25.96 15.96 0.63
CA GLN A 46 -26.75 15.25 1.64
C GLN A 46 -25.90 14.60 2.75
N LEU A 47 -25.05 13.62 2.40
CA LEU A 47 -24.18 12.91 3.34
C LEU A 47 -22.74 12.92 2.85
N THR A 48 -21.81 13.16 3.77
CA THR A 48 -20.38 13.09 3.54
C THR A 48 -19.87 11.75 4.03
N THR A 49 -19.30 10.97 3.11
CA THR A 49 -18.65 9.70 3.44
C THR A 49 -17.23 9.97 3.92
N VAL A 50 -16.93 9.56 5.14
CA VAL A 50 -15.61 9.68 5.75
C VAL A 50 -15.01 8.29 5.94
N SER A 51 -13.87 8.03 5.31
CA SER A 51 -13.12 6.79 5.52
C SER A 51 -12.34 6.84 6.84
N ILE A 52 -12.57 5.85 7.70
CA ILE A 52 -11.89 5.69 8.99
C ILE A 52 -10.91 4.52 8.88
N PRO A 53 -9.60 4.78 8.73
CA PRO A 53 -8.61 3.72 8.63
C PRO A 53 -8.43 2.99 9.96
N GLY A 54 -7.87 1.78 9.87
CA GLY A 54 -7.41 1.03 11.03
C GLY A 54 -6.48 1.88 11.91
N ASN A 55 -6.54 1.65 13.21
CA ASN A 55 -5.81 2.36 14.27
C ASN A 55 -6.22 3.82 14.52
N LEU A 56 -7.13 4.40 13.72
CA LEU A 56 -7.65 5.74 14.02
C LEU A 56 -8.59 5.69 15.24
N VAL A 57 -9.54 4.75 15.29
CA VAL A 57 -10.46 4.52 16.42
C VAL A 57 -10.14 3.21 17.14
N CYS A 58 -9.91 2.17 16.35
CA CYS A 58 -9.49 0.83 16.75
C CYS A 58 -8.86 0.15 15.52
N GLU A 59 -8.45 -1.11 15.63
CA GLU A 59 -7.84 -1.87 14.52
C GLU A 59 -8.76 -2.04 13.30
N HIS A 60 -10.08 -1.94 13.47
CA HIS A 60 -11.02 -2.02 12.36
C HIS A 60 -11.13 -0.72 11.58
N SER A 61 -11.16 -0.85 10.27
CA SER A 61 -11.57 0.18 9.32
C SER A 61 -13.02 0.05 8.88
N PHE A 62 -13.58 1.20 8.56
CA PHE A 62 -14.99 1.37 8.18
C PHE A 62 -15.19 2.76 7.57
N GLN A 63 -16.34 2.98 6.94
CA GLN A 63 -16.78 4.30 6.50
C GLN A 63 -17.90 4.80 7.41
N ALA A 64 -17.91 6.09 7.69
CA ALA A 64 -18.97 6.76 8.43
C ALA A 64 -19.67 7.78 7.51
N TYR A 65 -21.00 7.80 7.56
CA TYR A 65 -21.80 8.79 6.84
C TYR A 65 -22.20 9.92 7.78
N VAL A 66 -21.65 11.11 7.52
CA VAL A 66 -21.85 12.31 8.32
C VAL A 66 -22.84 13.22 7.61
N ASP A 67 -23.84 13.74 8.32
CA ASP A 67 -24.75 14.74 7.79
C ASP A 67 -24.30 16.18 8.07
N LYS A 68 -25.05 17.16 7.56
CA LYS A 68 -24.78 18.60 7.74
C LYS A 68 -24.95 19.12 9.17
N ASN A 69 -25.53 18.31 10.06
CA ASN A 69 -25.64 18.63 11.48
C ASN A 69 -24.52 17.94 12.28
N TYR A 70 -23.47 17.44 11.61
CA TYR A 70 -22.32 16.77 12.23
C TYR A 70 -22.70 15.47 12.95
N MET A 71 -23.84 14.88 12.58
CA MET A 71 -24.34 13.64 13.16
C MET A 71 -24.02 12.46 12.25
N ILE A 72 -23.57 11.35 12.87
CA ILE A 72 -23.41 10.09 12.15
C ILE A 72 -24.79 9.50 11.85
N ARG A 73 -25.05 9.23 10.57
CA ARG A 73 -26.30 8.62 10.10
C ARG A 73 -26.20 7.13 9.84
N GLY A 74 -24.98 6.63 9.66
CA GLY A 74 -24.75 5.21 9.49
C GLY A 74 -23.27 4.91 9.33
N TYR A 75 -22.98 3.62 9.34
CA TYR A 75 -21.66 3.08 9.07
C TYR A 75 -21.75 2.09 7.92
N HIS A 76 -20.70 2.01 7.14
CA HIS A 76 -20.49 0.93 6.20
C HIS A 76 -19.23 0.18 6.61
N ASN A 77 -19.39 -1.11 6.90
CA ASN A 77 -18.25 -1.98 7.10
C ASN A 77 -17.52 -2.09 5.77
N VAL A 78 -16.24 -1.78 5.82
CA VAL A 78 -15.38 -2.05 4.68
C VAL A 78 -15.07 -3.55 4.74
N ASP A 79 -15.49 -4.28 3.71
CA ASP A 79 -15.21 -5.71 3.57
C ASP A 79 -13.70 -5.95 3.37
N PHE A 80 -13.00 -4.98 2.77
CA PHE A 80 -11.56 -5.02 2.48
C PHE A 80 -10.94 -3.62 2.58
N ASP A 81 -9.99 -3.43 3.50
CA ASP A 81 -9.22 -2.18 3.65
C ASP A 81 -7.77 -2.40 3.22
N PHE A 82 -7.31 -1.54 2.32
CA PHE A 82 -6.04 -1.67 1.62
C PHE A 82 -4.91 -0.85 2.26
N SER A 83 -5.14 -0.22 3.42
CA SER A 83 -4.10 0.56 4.10
C SER A 83 -2.95 -0.29 4.69
N HIS A 84 -3.07 -1.62 4.68
CA HIS A 84 -2.07 -2.54 5.25
C HIS A 84 -1.86 -3.82 4.43
N LEU A 85 -1.85 -3.71 3.10
CA LEU A 85 -1.44 -4.83 2.26
C LEU A 85 0.09 -4.85 2.11
N GLU A 86 0.77 -5.16 3.22
CA GLU A 86 2.16 -5.61 3.22
C GLU A 86 2.17 -7.11 3.49
N PHE A 87 2.41 -7.92 2.45
CA PHE A 87 2.66 -9.34 2.65
C PHE A 87 4.11 -9.56 3.07
N TYR A 88 4.28 -10.13 4.26
CA TYR A 88 5.53 -10.76 4.72
C TYR A 88 5.26 -12.25 4.92
N GLU A 89 5.90 -13.11 4.14
CA GLU A 89 6.05 -14.52 4.55
C GLU A 89 7.10 -14.60 5.65
N GLY A 90 6.65 -14.32 6.89
CA GLY A 90 7.44 -14.46 8.11
C GLY A 90 6.58 -15.07 9.21
N GLY A 91 6.40 -16.39 9.17
CA GLY A 91 5.89 -17.17 10.30
C GLY A 91 4.62 -17.97 10.06
N ARG A 92 4.73 -19.12 9.37
CA ARG A 92 3.95 -20.32 9.67
C ARG A 92 4.81 -21.57 9.45
N SER A 93 5.43 -22.03 10.53
CA SER A 93 5.92 -23.39 10.63
C SER A 93 4.74 -24.29 10.95
N THR A 94 4.44 -25.25 10.08
CA THR A 94 4.04 -26.60 10.50
C THR A 94 4.35 -27.59 9.37
N ASN A 95 5.38 -28.39 9.65
CA ASN A 95 5.65 -29.75 9.17
C ASN A 95 6.34 -29.94 7.80
N GLU A 96 7.59 -30.46 7.91
CA GLU A 96 8.29 -31.48 7.11
C GLU A 96 7.94 -31.59 5.62
N SER A 97 8.84 -31.54 4.63
CA SER A 97 10.27 -31.81 4.55
C SER A 97 10.75 -31.28 3.18
N ASP A 98 12.02 -30.86 3.09
CA ASP A 98 12.72 -30.44 1.88
C ASP A 98 12.19 -29.20 1.14
N GLN A 99 12.67 -28.01 1.52
CA GLN A 99 12.87 -26.87 0.63
C GLN A 99 13.77 -25.80 1.26
N GLU A 100 14.68 -25.28 0.44
CA GLU A 100 15.88 -24.53 0.80
C GLU A 100 15.59 -23.13 1.38
N ALA A 101 16.37 -22.79 2.41
CA ALA A 101 16.77 -21.49 2.97
C ALA A 101 16.30 -20.14 2.34
N VAL A 102 15.00 -19.88 2.17
CA VAL A 102 14.45 -18.52 2.02
C VAL A 102 14.11 -17.79 3.35
N PRO A 103 13.80 -18.47 4.50
CA PRO A 103 13.22 -17.80 5.68
C PRO A 103 14.12 -16.81 6.46
N ASP A 104 15.42 -16.76 6.21
CA ASP A 104 16.36 -15.91 6.98
C ASP A 104 16.89 -14.69 6.18
N PHE A 105 16.37 -14.46 4.98
CA PHE A 105 16.79 -13.33 4.15
C PHE A 105 16.00 -12.05 4.48
N THR A 106 14.71 -12.18 4.74
CA THR A 106 13.81 -11.03 4.96
C THR A 106 14.04 -10.34 6.31
N SER A 107 14.59 -11.07 7.29
CA SER A 107 15.02 -10.58 8.60
C SER A 107 16.31 -9.75 8.56
N LYS A 108 17.10 -9.84 7.48
CA LYS A 108 18.41 -9.17 7.40
C LYS A 108 18.24 -7.65 7.38
N PRO A 109 19.13 -6.89 8.06
CA PRO A 109 19.12 -5.43 8.03
C PRO A 109 19.17 -4.85 6.61
N LEU A 110 19.89 -5.51 5.71
CA LEU A 110 19.95 -5.14 4.29
C LEU A 110 18.57 -5.19 3.64
N PHE A 111 17.83 -6.29 3.83
CA PHE A 111 16.49 -6.44 3.24
C PHE A 111 15.50 -5.44 3.83
N GLN A 112 15.60 -5.14 5.13
CA GLN A 112 14.79 -4.10 5.76
C GLN A 112 15.06 -2.70 5.18
N LYS A 113 16.32 -2.36 4.88
CA LYS A 113 16.66 -1.12 4.15
C LYS A 113 16.06 -1.09 2.75
N ILE A 114 16.07 -2.24 2.05
CA ILE A 114 15.47 -2.37 0.71
C ILE A 114 13.96 -2.14 0.80
N ILE A 115 13.27 -2.77 1.74
CA ILE A 115 11.82 -2.57 1.94
C ILE A 115 11.52 -1.10 2.27
N ALA A 116 12.31 -0.46 3.14
CA ALA A 116 12.15 0.95 3.45
C ALA A 116 12.26 1.83 2.18
N LEU A 117 13.29 1.60 1.36
CA LEU A 117 13.47 2.28 0.08
C LEU A 117 12.27 2.05 -0.87
N LEU A 118 11.74 0.83 -0.92
CA LEU A 118 10.58 0.50 -1.76
C LEU A 118 9.31 1.19 -1.29
N ARG A 119 9.10 1.31 0.03
CA ARG A 119 7.97 2.07 0.62
C ARG A 119 8.08 3.54 0.29
N GLU A 120 9.27 4.14 0.46
CA GLU A 120 9.52 5.55 0.16
C GLU A 120 9.34 5.88 -1.33
N SER A 121 9.52 4.88 -2.21
CA SER A 121 9.32 5.06 -3.65
C SER A 121 7.84 5.07 -4.07
N VAL A 122 6.92 4.57 -3.24
CA VAL A 122 5.48 4.62 -3.54
C VAL A 122 5.00 6.07 -3.48
N ASP A 123 4.13 6.45 -4.42
CA ASP A 123 3.72 7.82 -4.71
C ASP A 123 4.82 8.74 -5.30
N GLU A 124 6.09 8.32 -5.28
CA GLU A 124 7.15 8.98 -6.03
C GLU A 124 7.08 8.58 -7.51
N LYS A 125 7.26 9.56 -8.42
CA LYS A 125 7.36 9.33 -9.87
C LYS A 125 6.23 8.46 -10.45
N GLU A 126 5.01 8.58 -9.89
CA GLU A 126 3.80 7.84 -10.32
C GLU A 126 3.87 6.31 -10.10
N ILE A 127 4.69 5.85 -9.16
CA ILE A 127 4.68 4.47 -8.65
C ILE A 127 3.46 4.31 -7.73
N LEU A 128 2.60 3.35 -8.06
CA LEU A 128 1.40 3.00 -7.30
C LEU A 128 1.62 1.81 -6.35
N GLY A 129 2.74 1.10 -6.51
CA GLY A 129 3.11 -0.04 -5.68
C GLY A 129 4.42 -0.66 -6.14
N SER A 130 5.04 -1.42 -5.25
CA SER A 130 6.30 -2.10 -5.46
C SER A 130 6.28 -3.48 -4.80
N GLY A 131 7.09 -4.41 -5.30
CA GLY A 131 7.21 -5.74 -4.70
C GLY A 131 8.54 -6.41 -5.01
N VAL A 132 8.93 -7.34 -4.15
CA VAL A 132 10.09 -8.21 -4.31
C VAL A 132 9.60 -9.65 -4.24
N PHE A 133 9.99 -10.43 -5.23
CA PHE A 133 9.60 -11.82 -5.38
C PHE A 133 10.85 -12.69 -5.50
N THR A 134 10.75 -13.97 -5.16
CA THR A 134 11.73 -14.97 -5.59
C THR A 134 11.59 -15.22 -7.10
N ILE A 135 12.56 -15.88 -7.71
CA ILE A 135 12.51 -16.24 -9.14
C ILE A 135 11.38 -17.26 -9.44
N GLU A 136 10.92 -18.00 -8.44
CA GLU A 136 9.80 -18.93 -8.50
C GLU A 136 8.44 -18.23 -8.39
N GLY A 137 8.41 -16.95 -8.00
CA GLY A 137 7.19 -16.16 -7.85
C GLY A 137 6.66 -16.04 -6.42
N HIS A 138 7.38 -16.53 -5.41
CA HIS A 138 7.01 -16.32 -4.01
C HIS A 138 7.19 -14.87 -3.60
N VAL A 139 6.30 -14.35 -2.77
CA VAL A 139 6.29 -12.94 -2.37
C VAL A 139 7.16 -12.74 -1.13
N LEU A 140 8.23 -11.95 -1.26
CA LEU A 140 9.06 -11.54 -0.12
C LEU A 140 8.61 -10.21 0.47
N TYR A 141 8.11 -9.33 -0.39
CA TYR A 141 7.49 -8.06 -0.04
C TYR A 141 6.54 -7.63 -1.17
N SER A 142 5.41 -7.02 -0.85
CA SER A 142 4.56 -6.39 -1.85
C SER A 142 3.69 -5.31 -1.22
N SER A 143 3.58 -4.19 -1.91
CA SER A 143 2.56 -3.13 -1.76
C SER A 143 1.66 -3.05 -3.00
N LEU A 144 1.74 -4.03 -3.91
CA LEU A 144 0.95 -4.07 -5.13
C LEU A 144 -0.54 -4.29 -4.81
N PRO A 145 -1.48 -3.62 -5.52
CA PRO A 145 -2.90 -3.94 -5.39
C PRO A 145 -3.20 -5.40 -5.73
N HIS A 146 -4.19 -6.00 -5.07
CA HIS A 146 -4.46 -7.44 -5.15
C HIS A 146 -4.54 -7.98 -6.59
N GLY A 147 -5.27 -7.31 -7.48
CA GLY A 147 -5.36 -7.73 -8.89
C GLY A 147 -4.00 -7.72 -9.60
N ALA A 148 -3.17 -6.70 -9.35
CA ALA A 148 -1.82 -6.62 -9.91
C ALA A 148 -0.89 -7.68 -9.31
N LEU A 149 -0.98 -7.93 -8.00
CA LEU A 149 -0.21 -8.95 -7.31
C LEU A 149 -0.52 -10.36 -7.84
N SER A 150 -1.79 -10.76 -7.85
CA SER A 150 -2.21 -12.09 -8.29
C SER A 150 -1.85 -12.35 -9.75
N ASN A 151 -2.00 -11.34 -10.63
CA ASN A 151 -1.59 -11.45 -12.02
C ASN A 151 -0.06 -11.59 -12.16
N THR A 152 0.70 -10.87 -11.34
CA THR A 152 2.17 -10.91 -11.34
C THR A 152 2.70 -12.25 -10.84
N MET A 153 2.16 -12.78 -9.74
CA MET A 153 2.53 -14.09 -9.20
C MET A 153 2.29 -15.19 -10.24
N ARG A 154 1.08 -15.24 -10.81
CA ARG A 154 0.73 -16.22 -11.84
C ARG A 154 1.66 -16.15 -13.06
N GLU A 155 2.06 -14.95 -13.48
CA GLU A 155 3.02 -14.78 -14.57
C GLU A 155 4.40 -15.35 -14.24
N PHE A 156 4.88 -15.20 -13.01
CA PHE A 156 6.17 -15.77 -12.59
C PHE A 156 6.10 -17.28 -12.41
N GLU A 157 5.03 -17.80 -11.80
CA GLU A 157 4.80 -19.25 -11.66
C GLU A 157 4.83 -19.94 -13.03
N VAL A 158 4.06 -19.42 -14.00
CA VAL A 158 4.01 -19.98 -15.37
C VAL A 158 5.38 -19.94 -16.05
N ARG A 159 6.21 -18.92 -15.78
CA ARG A 159 7.56 -18.81 -16.34
C ARG A 159 8.53 -19.79 -15.72
N SER A 160 8.45 -19.95 -14.40
CA SER A 160 9.24 -20.92 -13.65
C SER A 160 8.93 -22.34 -14.14
N GLU A 161 7.65 -22.72 -14.20
CA GLU A 161 7.20 -24.02 -14.69
C GLU A 161 7.68 -24.31 -16.12
N LYS A 162 7.58 -23.31 -17.01
CA LYS A 162 7.99 -23.44 -18.42
C LYS A 162 9.50 -23.29 -18.64
N LYS A 163 10.29 -23.12 -17.58
CA LYS A 163 11.75 -22.89 -17.63
C LYS A 163 12.12 -21.79 -18.63
N LEU A 164 11.39 -20.68 -18.61
CA LEU A 164 11.64 -19.52 -19.47
C LEU A 164 12.83 -18.68 -18.96
N VAL A 165 13.95 -19.34 -18.67
CA VAL A 165 15.16 -18.80 -17.99
C VAL A 165 15.84 -17.62 -18.70
N ASN A 166 15.47 -17.32 -19.94
CA ASN A 166 16.09 -16.24 -20.71
C ASN A 166 15.38 -14.88 -20.57
N LEU A 167 14.27 -14.79 -19.84
CA LEU A 167 13.48 -13.56 -19.71
C LEU A 167 13.86 -12.75 -18.46
N LYS A 168 14.81 -11.82 -18.60
CA LYS A 168 15.29 -10.96 -17.51
C LYS A 168 14.35 -9.81 -17.11
N LYS A 169 13.30 -9.54 -17.90
CA LYS A 169 12.40 -8.41 -17.69
C LYS A 169 10.98 -8.73 -18.11
N MET A 170 10.04 -8.06 -17.47
CA MET A 170 8.63 -8.05 -17.85
C MET A 170 8.11 -6.62 -17.99
N PHE A 171 7.31 -6.39 -19.02
CA PHE A 171 6.56 -5.15 -19.21
C PHE A 171 5.14 -5.51 -19.58
N LEU A 172 4.19 -5.23 -18.69
CA LEU A 172 2.76 -5.43 -18.93
C LEU A 172 2.06 -4.08 -18.90
N GLU A 173 1.12 -3.89 -19.81
CA GLU A 173 0.14 -2.81 -19.76
C GLU A 173 -1.24 -3.43 -19.50
N LEU A 174 -1.90 -2.97 -18.45
CA LEU A 174 -3.24 -3.42 -18.06
C LEU A 174 -4.29 -2.70 -18.92
N GLU A 175 -5.52 -3.23 -18.94
CA GLU A 175 -6.64 -2.64 -19.71
C GLU A 175 -6.92 -1.17 -19.36
N ASN A 176 -6.64 -0.77 -18.11
CA ASN A 176 -6.79 0.61 -17.65
C ASN A 176 -5.56 1.50 -17.92
N ASN A 177 -4.61 1.02 -18.73
CA ASN A 177 -3.33 1.63 -19.10
C ASN A 177 -2.29 1.74 -17.98
N GLN A 178 -2.56 1.22 -16.77
CA GLN A 178 -1.54 1.05 -15.74
C GLN A 178 -0.52 0.01 -16.18
N LYS A 179 0.67 0.05 -15.58
CA LYS A 179 1.83 -0.69 -16.08
C LYS A 179 2.50 -1.48 -14.97
N ILE A 180 2.87 -2.73 -15.25
CA ILE A 180 3.65 -3.59 -14.36
C ILE A 180 4.99 -3.87 -15.01
N PHE A 181 6.05 -3.53 -14.30
CA PHE A 181 7.41 -3.57 -14.76
C PHE A 181 8.20 -4.46 -13.83
N SER A 182 8.92 -5.45 -14.36
CA SER A 182 9.81 -6.28 -13.54
C SER A 182 11.23 -6.36 -14.07
N ASN A 183 12.18 -6.50 -13.15
CA ASN A 183 13.57 -6.71 -13.45
C ASN A 183 14.18 -7.67 -12.43
N TYR A 184 14.98 -8.60 -12.92
CA TYR A 184 15.78 -9.47 -12.07
C TYR A 184 16.90 -8.65 -11.45
N MET A 185 17.22 -8.97 -10.21
CA MET A 185 18.29 -8.37 -9.44
C MET A 185 18.90 -9.42 -8.52
N GLU A 186 20.14 -9.21 -8.12
CA GLU A 186 20.89 -10.10 -7.25
C GLU A 186 21.24 -9.34 -5.98
N ILE A 187 20.98 -9.94 -4.82
CA ILE A 187 21.39 -9.42 -3.52
C ILE A 187 22.12 -10.53 -2.79
N GLU A 188 23.36 -10.29 -2.38
CA GLU A 188 24.20 -11.27 -1.66
C GLU A 188 24.29 -12.65 -2.35
N GLY A 189 24.35 -12.70 -3.68
CA GLY A 189 24.43 -13.96 -4.42
C GLY A 189 23.09 -14.69 -4.62
N THR A 190 21.98 -14.10 -4.15
CA THR A 190 20.63 -14.64 -4.33
C THR A 190 19.85 -13.80 -5.33
N GLU A 191 19.20 -14.44 -6.29
CA GLU A 191 18.40 -13.77 -7.32
C GLU A 191 16.97 -13.50 -6.85
N PHE A 192 16.47 -12.31 -7.17
CA PHE A 192 15.13 -11.84 -6.87
C PHE A 192 14.55 -11.08 -8.06
N VAL A 193 13.23 -10.88 -8.03
CA VAL A 193 12.52 -10.09 -9.01
C VAL A 193 11.94 -8.85 -8.34
N LEU A 194 12.42 -7.68 -8.75
CA LEU A 194 11.81 -6.41 -8.38
C LEU A 194 10.66 -6.10 -9.34
N VAL A 195 9.52 -5.73 -8.78
CA VAL A 195 8.32 -5.32 -9.51
C VAL A 195 7.94 -3.91 -9.11
N LEU A 196 7.64 -3.07 -10.10
CA LEU A 196 7.03 -1.76 -9.93
C LEU A 196 5.71 -1.70 -10.67
N PHE A 197 4.71 -1.15 -10.00
CA PHE A 197 3.40 -0.86 -10.55
C PHE A 197 3.24 0.65 -10.73
N PHE A 198 2.92 1.07 -11.95
CA PHE A 198 2.90 2.47 -12.33
C PHE A 198 1.50 2.92 -12.72
N SER A 199 1.23 4.21 -12.50
CA SER A 199 0.04 4.87 -13.00
C SER A 199 0.02 4.90 -14.52
N LYS A 200 -1.17 5.11 -15.09
CA LYS A 200 -1.39 5.25 -16.53
C LYS A 200 -0.61 6.41 -17.18
N LYS A 201 -0.12 7.37 -16.39
CA LYS A 201 0.64 8.53 -16.90
C LYS A 201 2.06 8.17 -17.32
N VAL A 202 2.62 7.07 -16.79
CA VAL A 202 3.99 6.68 -17.04
C VAL A 202 4.12 6.04 -18.43
N LYS A 203 5.01 6.60 -19.25
CA LYS A 203 5.40 5.99 -20.53
C LYS A 203 6.36 4.83 -20.29
N LEU A 204 6.35 3.82 -21.17
CA LEU A 204 7.16 2.61 -21.00
C LEU A 204 8.66 2.92 -20.80
N GLY A 205 9.21 3.83 -21.60
CA GLY A 205 10.63 4.23 -21.47
C GLY A 205 10.97 4.84 -20.10
N MET A 206 10.07 5.67 -19.56
CA MET A 206 10.23 6.28 -18.24
C MET A 206 10.12 5.26 -17.12
N GLY A 207 9.15 4.35 -17.18
CA GLY A 207 9.02 3.27 -16.21
C GLY A 207 10.28 2.40 -16.14
N ASN A 208 10.87 2.05 -17.28
CA ASN A 208 12.11 1.27 -17.35
C ASN A 208 13.35 2.07 -16.90
N LEU A 209 13.33 3.39 -17.02
CA LEU A 209 14.38 4.25 -16.45
C LEU A 209 14.29 4.24 -14.92
N ILE A 210 13.10 4.49 -14.36
CA ILE A 210 12.84 4.50 -12.92
C ILE A 210 13.20 3.16 -12.28
N LEU A 211 12.76 2.06 -12.89
CA LEU A 211 13.09 0.70 -12.43
C LEU A 211 14.60 0.46 -12.38
N ARG A 212 15.34 0.90 -13.42
CA ARG A 212 16.81 0.76 -13.46
C ARG A 212 17.50 1.65 -12.43
N GLU A 213 17.02 2.86 -12.20
CA GLU A 213 17.51 3.73 -11.13
C GLU A 213 17.31 3.08 -9.77
N LEU A 214 16.15 2.48 -9.52
CA LEU A 214 15.84 1.83 -8.26
C LEU A 214 16.70 0.58 -8.03
N VAL A 215 16.89 -0.28 -9.04
CA VAL A 215 17.84 -1.41 -8.95
C VAL A 215 19.25 -0.93 -8.64
N LYS A 216 19.72 0.16 -9.27
CA LYS A 216 21.04 0.74 -8.97
C LYS A 216 21.12 1.24 -7.53
N LYS A 217 20.06 1.89 -7.02
CA LYS A 217 19.99 2.32 -5.62
C LYS A 217 20.08 1.13 -4.67
N ILE A 218 19.30 0.08 -4.92
CA ILE A 218 19.29 -1.14 -4.10
C ILE A 218 20.68 -1.80 -4.09
N ASN A 219 21.31 -1.97 -5.25
CA ASN A 219 22.65 -2.54 -5.36
C ASN A 219 23.74 -1.67 -4.69
N GLY A 220 23.45 -0.40 -4.41
CA GLY A 220 24.33 0.49 -3.66
C GLY A 220 24.10 0.47 -2.15
N ILE A 221 23.08 -0.25 -1.66
CA ILE A 221 22.87 -0.46 -0.23
C ILE A 221 23.83 -1.56 0.21
N ASN A 222 24.90 -1.16 0.90
CA ASN A 222 25.78 -2.05 1.66
C ASN A 222 25.32 -2.16 3.13
#